data_AF-A0A8T6LL41-F1
#
_entry.id   AF-A0A8T6LL41-F1
#
_cell.length_a   1.000
_cell.length_b   1.000
_cell.length_c   1.000
_cell.angle_alpha   90.00
_cell.angle_beta   90.00
_cell.angle_gamma   90.00
#
_symmetry.space_group_name_H-M   'P 1'
#
loop_
_entity.id
_entity.type
_entity.pdbx_description
1 polymer ?
#
loop_
_entity_poly.entity_id
_entity_poly.type
_entity_poly.pdbx_seq_one_letter_code
_entity_poly.pdbx_strand_id
1 'polypeptide(L)'
;MARYARLALVAILAATAAVGASIASAEPSEAADDRIATTLYPGWNLIGWINEESPPAELLQELPRVASIHDGVGGAAYRAATSAARPIAVLQPGKGYWLRVSPGDPVTWARPSTLAVRRFDLDAGFQFIGWTGTDGILASEAFAEIEQQLVAAWRWDAASQRFAGWAPDGHADDRDPLRIDRGAGLIIRLAEPVSWLHPFDLLITFPGGLDDLGYPDLPEDFAATVRSDALWAAEMMSSRFGLEIDPGRLEIRIPTTRDALWHEHDGRRPLGGGGFAASSPEKQLIVLPWTQWRFNARRSLAHEYHHILQFELSGGQWVHAPAWLVEGTATWFGNELGGSERGGQPLAGGELQYLTTDVDLRSAASAPYHEVHHVGLVAAAMLADRAGPESLVEFWANLAGVSGRADVPAVFRETFGLSLDEFYEYFYETRRPLFAFVSGRIRTSDGPVPPIWISAYDTGRVDTI
;
A
#
# COMPACT_ATOMS: atom_id res chain seq x y z
N MET A 1 -0.41 40.18 -46.89
CA MET A 1 -0.56 38.93 -46.11
C MET A 1 0.58 38.68 -45.11
N ALA A 2 1.86 38.87 -45.48
CA ALA A 2 3.00 38.59 -44.58
C ALA A 2 3.04 39.40 -43.25
N ARG A 3 2.46 40.60 -43.19
CA ARG A 3 2.38 41.41 -41.95
C ARG A 3 1.33 40.90 -40.95
N TYR A 4 0.23 40.31 -41.42
CA TYR A 4 -0.81 39.75 -40.56
C TYR A 4 -0.41 38.40 -39.95
N ALA A 5 0.39 37.61 -40.68
CA ALA A 5 0.95 36.35 -40.18
C ALA A 5 1.93 36.55 -39.01
N ARG A 6 2.74 37.63 -39.02
CA ARG A 6 3.67 37.93 -37.92
C ARG A 6 2.97 38.43 -36.65
N LEU A 7 1.89 39.19 -36.78
CA LEU A 7 1.10 39.64 -35.63
C LEU A 7 0.30 38.49 -34.99
N ALA A 8 -0.21 37.56 -35.81
CA ALA A 8 -0.86 36.35 -35.31
C ALA A 8 0.12 35.42 -34.57
N LEU A 9 1.36 35.27 -35.07
CA LEU A 9 2.37 34.43 -34.42
C LEU A 9 2.84 35.01 -33.08
N VAL A 10 3.00 36.34 -32.98
CA VAL A 10 3.37 37.01 -31.72
C VAL A 10 2.22 36.98 -30.70
N ALA A 11 0.96 37.08 -31.13
CA ALA A 11 -0.20 36.93 -30.25
C ALA A 11 -0.36 35.48 -29.76
N ILE A 12 -0.08 34.47 -30.60
CA ILE A 12 -0.09 33.06 -30.20
C ILE A 12 1.05 32.75 -29.23
N LEU A 13 2.27 33.25 -29.47
CA LEU A 13 3.42 33.11 -28.55
C LEU A 13 3.22 33.84 -27.21
N ALA A 14 2.59 35.02 -27.22
CA ALA A 14 2.24 35.73 -25.98
C ALA A 14 1.10 35.02 -25.22
N ALA A 15 0.15 34.40 -25.93
CA ALA A 15 -0.88 33.57 -25.31
C ALA A 15 -0.34 32.22 -24.79
N THR A 16 0.70 31.64 -25.42
CA THR A 16 1.36 30.42 -24.89
C THR A 16 2.26 30.73 -23.70
N ALA A 17 2.91 31.90 -23.67
CA ALA A 17 3.68 32.34 -22.50
C ALA A 17 2.79 32.71 -21.30
N ALA A 18 1.57 33.22 -21.53
CA ALA A 18 0.60 33.52 -20.46
C ALA A 18 -0.12 32.28 -19.91
N VAL A 19 -0.20 31.19 -20.67
CA VAL A 19 -0.75 29.89 -20.20
C VAL A 19 0.33 29.04 -19.49
N GLY A 20 1.62 29.27 -19.77
CA GLY A 20 2.74 28.59 -19.11
C GLY A 20 3.19 29.20 -17.77
N ALA A 21 2.76 30.42 -17.43
CA ALA A 21 3.16 31.12 -16.20
C ALA A 21 2.12 31.07 -15.07
N SER A 22 0.99 30.39 -15.30
CA SER A 22 -0.08 30.16 -14.31
C SER A 22 -0.19 28.68 -13.93
N ILE A 23 0.93 27.96 -13.89
CA ILE A 23 1.09 26.98 -12.81
C ILE A 23 1.25 27.84 -11.57
N ALA A 24 0.11 28.30 -11.03
CA ALA A 24 0.08 28.78 -9.67
C ALA A 24 0.82 27.72 -8.87
N SER A 25 1.88 28.10 -8.16
CA SER A 25 2.28 27.34 -6.98
C SER A 25 0.98 27.13 -6.23
N ALA A 26 0.43 25.92 -6.30
CA ALA A 26 -0.56 25.50 -5.35
C ALA A 26 0.14 25.83 -4.02
N GLU A 27 -0.40 26.80 -3.29
CA GLU A 27 -0.01 26.95 -1.90
C GLU A 27 -0.10 25.53 -1.35
N PRO A 28 0.99 25.00 -0.75
CA PRO A 28 0.99 23.64 -0.26
C PRO A 28 -0.29 23.52 0.55
N SER A 29 -1.23 22.71 0.02
CA SER A 29 -2.47 22.37 0.70
C SER A 29 -2.06 22.14 2.15
N GLU A 30 -2.66 22.86 3.10
CA GLU A 30 -2.42 22.65 4.53
C GLU A 30 -2.65 21.16 4.74
N ALA A 31 -1.56 20.39 4.67
CA ALA A 31 -1.60 18.95 4.72
C ALA A 31 -2.24 18.69 6.07
N ALA A 32 -3.45 18.12 6.05
CA ALA A 32 -4.23 17.90 7.25
C ALA A 32 -3.27 17.38 8.31
N ASP A 33 -3.06 18.19 9.36
CA ASP A 33 -1.97 18.02 10.31
C ASP A 33 -2.19 16.68 11.01
N ASP A 34 -1.62 15.60 10.47
CA ASP A 34 -1.84 14.21 10.89
C ASP A 34 -1.06 13.98 12.18
N ARG A 35 -1.54 14.62 13.24
CA ARG A 35 -0.97 14.60 14.57
C ARG A 35 -1.86 13.77 15.47
N ILE A 36 -1.22 12.90 16.22
CA ILE A 36 -1.86 12.12 17.26
C ILE A 36 -1.65 12.83 18.58
N ALA A 37 -2.74 13.09 19.29
CA ALA A 37 -2.74 13.68 20.62
C ALA A 37 -2.85 12.59 21.68
N THR A 38 -1.86 12.50 22.57
CA THR A 38 -1.88 11.61 23.73
C THR A 38 -1.85 12.43 25.01
N THR A 39 -2.81 12.20 25.90
CA THR A 39 -2.80 12.83 27.22
C THR A 39 -1.93 12.01 28.18
N LEU A 40 -0.88 12.64 28.70
CA LEU A 40 0.03 12.07 29.68
C LEU A 40 -0.37 12.52 31.08
N TYR A 41 -0.67 11.56 31.96
CA TYR A 41 -1.07 11.82 33.34
C TYR A 41 0.15 11.74 34.27
N PRO A 42 0.16 12.45 35.41
CA PRO A 42 1.17 12.26 36.43
C PRO A 42 1.28 10.79 36.86
N GLY A 43 2.49 10.27 36.99
CA GLY A 43 2.74 8.85 37.27
C GLY A 43 3.15 8.07 36.02
N TRP A 44 2.73 6.82 35.93
CA TRP A 44 3.12 5.94 34.83
C TRP A 44 2.19 6.11 33.63
N ASN A 45 2.75 6.14 32.43
CA ASN A 45 2.04 6.14 31.16
C ASN A 45 2.69 5.09 30.27
N LEU A 46 1.88 4.27 29.58
CA LEU A 46 2.37 3.36 28.56
C LEU A 46 2.02 3.94 27.19
N ILE A 47 3.05 4.31 26.42
CA ILE A 47 2.87 4.91 25.09
C ILE A 47 3.32 3.94 24.01
N GLY A 48 2.71 4.06 22.83
CA GLY A 48 3.23 3.49 21.60
C GLY A 48 4.12 4.50 20.89
N TRP A 49 5.37 4.13 20.62
CA TRP A 49 6.22 4.94 19.77
C TRP A 49 5.85 4.70 18.32
N ILE A 50 5.36 5.74 17.67
CA ILE A 50 4.81 5.67 16.31
C ILE A 50 5.45 6.67 15.35
N ASN A 51 6.54 7.27 15.80
CA ASN A 51 7.36 8.20 15.05
C ASN A 51 8.56 7.45 14.49
N GLU A 52 9.33 8.12 13.63
CA GLU A 52 10.65 7.67 13.22
C GLU A 52 11.55 7.32 14.40
N GLU A 53 12.61 6.55 14.12
CA GLU A 53 13.62 6.23 15.13
C GLU A 53 14.23 7.51 15.71
N SER A 54 14.22 7.64 17.04
CA SER A 54 14.73 8.84 17.71
C SER A 54 15.42 8.50 19.03
N PRO A 55 16.51 9.19 19.41
CA PRO A 55 17.12 9.02 20.72
C PRO A 55 16.16 9.48 21.84
N PRO A 56 16.08 8.78 22.99
CA PRO A 56 15.19 9.16 24.09
C PRO A 56 15.39 10.60 24.63
N ALA A 57 16.57 11.18 24.42
CA ALA A 57 16.88 12.55 24.82
C ALA A 57 16.01 13.60 24.10
N GLU A 58 15.64 13.36 22.84
CA GLU A 58 14.77 14.27 22.08
C GLU A 58 13.36 14.30 22.68
N LEU A 59 12.82 13.13 23.02
CA LEU A 59 11.52 13.03 23.71
C LEU A 59 11.55 13.74 25.08
N LEU A 60 12.63 13.59 25.84
CA LEU A 60 12.78 14.26 27.14
C LEU A 60 12.90 15.78 27.00
N GLN A 61 13.48 16.26 25.91
CA GLN A 61 13.55 17.69 25.60
C GLN A 61 12.18 18.25 25.20
N GLU A 62 11.41 17.50 24.40
CA GLU A 62 10.06 17.84 23.98
C GLU A 62 9.06 17.82 25.15
N LEU A 63 9.24 16.86 26.07
CA LEU A 63 8.40 16.66 27.24
C LEU A 63 9.19 16.78 28.56
N PRO A 64 9.57 18.00 29.00
CA PRO A 64 10.40 18.20 30.20
C PRO A 64 9.84 17.62 31.50
N ARG A 65 8.55 17.25 31.52
CA ARG A 65 7.90 16.63 32.68
C ARG A 65 8.07 15.12 32.75
N VAL A 66 8.51 14.47 31.67
CA VAL A 66 8.89 13.06 31.67
C VAL A 66 10.22 12.93 32.40
N ALA A 67 10.19 12.25 33.55
CA ALA A 67 11.37 12.04 34.39
C ALA A 67 12.21 10.84 33.93
N SER A 68 11.58 9.83 33.30
CA SER A 68 12.27 8.61 32.85
C SER A 68 11.46 7.86 31.80
N ILE A 69 12.18 7.12 30.96
CA ILE A 69 11.67 6.25 29.88
C ILE A 69 12.22 4.84 30.09
N HIS A 70 11.38 3.80 29.95
CA HIS A 70 11.78 2.39 30.12
C HIS A 70 11.23 1.51 28.98
N ASP A 71 12.04 0.55 28.52
CA ASP A 71 11.67 -0.48 27.55
C ASP A 71 11.28 -1.79 28.25
N GLY A 72 10.14 -2.37 27.87
CA GLY A 72 9.78 -3.75 28.19
C GLY A 72 9.36 -4.10 29.63
N VAL A 73 8.97 -5.38 29.77
CA VAL A 73 8.67 -6.06 31.03
C VAL A 73 9.96 -6.43 31.73
N GLY A 74 10.52 -5.49 32.47
CA GLY A 74 11.20 -5.85 33.71
C GLY A 74 10.18 -6.48 34.66
N GLY A 75 9.78 -7.73 34.40
CA GLY A 75 8.78 -8.48 35.19
C GLY A 75 9.30 -8.87 36.57
N ALA A 76 10.60 -8.71 36.81
CA ALA A 76 11.16 -8.72 38.16
C ALA A 76 11.01 -7.35 38.88
N ALA A 77 10.59 -6.28 38.18
CA ALA A 77 10.73 -4.88 38.61
C ALA A 77 9.43 -4.16 38.99
N TYR A 78 8.26 -4.81 38.98
CA TYR A 78 7.15 -4.29 39.80
C TYR A 78 7.42 -4.46 41.30
N ARG A 79 8.44 -5.26 41.67
CA ARG A 79 9.13 -5.17 42.95
C ARG A 79 10.49 -4.51 42.74
N ALA A 80 10.59 -3.20 42.98
CA ALA A 80 11.84 -2.49 43.28
C ALA A 80 13.11 -3.09 42.63
N ALA A 81 13.18 -3.20 41.29
CA ALA A 81 14.39 -3.67 40.65
C ALA A 81 15.43 -2.55 40.65
N THR A 82 16.41 -2.73 41.52
CA THR A 82 17.66 -1.98 41.62
C THR A 82 18.72 -2.51 40.65
N SER A 83 18.39 -3.46 39.77
CA SER A 83 19.25 -3.85 38.65
C SER A 83 19.21 -2.75 37.60
N ALA A 84 20.34 -2.07 37.40
CA ALA A 84 20.50 -1.01 36.42
C ALA A 84 19.83 -1.40 35.08
N ALA A 85 18.68 -0.79 34.79
CA ALA A 85 18.01 -0.95 33.52
C ALA A 85 19.01 -0.60 32.42
N ARG A 86 19.06 -1.43 31.36
CA ARG A 86 19.90 -1.13 30.21
C ARG A 86 19.37 0.20 29.63
N PRO A 87 20.21 1.22 29.41
CA PRO A 87 19.74 2.46 28.85
C PRO A 87 19.18 2.20 27.44
N ILE A 88 17.99 2.72 27.17
CA ILE A 88 17.39 2.71 25.84
C ILE A 88 18.27 3.56 24.93
N ALA A 89 18.81 2.96 23.87
CA ALA A 89 19.64 3.69 22.92
C ALA A 89 18.78 4.49 21.93
N VAL A 90 17.68 3.89 21.47
CA VAL A 90 16.80 4.42 20.43
C VAL A 90 15.36 4.02 20.72
N LEU A 91 14.43 4.95 20.50
CA LEU A 91 13.00 4.69 20.47
C LEU A 91 12.64 4.17 19.07
N GLN A 92 12.33 2.88 18.98
CA GLN A 92 11.97 2.22 17.74
C GLN A 92 10.46 2.34 17.44
N PRO A 93 10.07 2.64 16.19
CA PRO A 93 8.68 2.62 15.75
C PRO A 93 8.00 1.28 16.07
N GLY A 94 6.73 1.32 16.46
CA GLY A 94 5.90 0.16 16.82
C GLY A 94 6.22 -0.49 18.16
N LYS A 95 7.20 0.00 18.93
CA LYS A 95 7.47 -0.48 20.30
C LYS A 95 6.70 0.34 21.35
N GLY A 96 6.38 -0.32 22.46
CA GLY A 96 5.75 0.31 23.63
C GLY A 96 6.80 0.75 24.66
N TYR A 97 6.59 1.91 25.28
CA TYR A 97 7.50 2.46 26.31
C TYR A 97 6.75 2.96 27.53
N TRP A 98 7.31 2.70 28.72
CA TRP A 98 6.85 3.32 29.95
C TRP A 98 7.46 4.70 30.11
N LEU A 99 6.62 5.71 30.27
CA LEU A 99 7.00 7.04 30.71
C LEU A 99 6.60 7.26 32.15
N ARG A 100 7.50 7.83 32.95
CA ARG A 100 7.15 8.36 34.27
C ARG A 100 7.07 9.88 34.20
N VAL A 101 5.88 10.42 34.38
CA VAL A 101 5.60 11.86 34.35
C VAL A 101 5.57 12.41 35.77
N SER A 102 6.26 13.52 35.98
CA SER A 102 6.35 14.20 37.28
C SER A 102 4.98 14.75 37.74
N PRO A 103 4.75 14.89 39.06
CA PRO A 103 3.53 15.49 39.61
C PRO A 103 3.15 16.83 38.96
N GLY A 104 1.85 17.10 38.82
CA GLY A 104 1.28 18.33 38.22
C GLY A 104 0.01 18.03 37.44
N ASP A 105 -0.40 18.91 36.53
CA ASP A 105 -1.57 18.66 35.66
C ASP A 105 -1.26 17.64 34.55
N PRO A 106 -2.24 17.00 33.91
CA PRO A 106 -1.99 16.23 32.69
C PRO A 106 -1.39 17.09 31.57
N VAL A 107 -0.59 16.49 30.68
CA VAL A 107 0.01 17.16 29.51
C VAL A 107 -0.51 16.48 28.25
N THR A 108 -1.07 17.26 27.33
CA THR A 108 -1.38 16.76 25.98
C THR A 108 -0.12 16.84 25.12
N TRP A 109 0.34 15.68 24.65
CA TRP A 109 1.45 15.56 23.73
C TRP A 109 0.93 15.28 22.33
N ALA A 110 1.14 16.20 21.39
CA ALA A 110 0.76 16.05 20.00
C ALA A 110 1.99 15.76 19.15
N ARG A 111 2.02 14.64 18.43
CA ARG A 111 3.17 14.21 17.60
C ARG A 111 2.74 13.79 16.20
N PRO A 112 3.61 13.94 15.18
CA PRO A 112 3.31 13.46 13.83
C PRO A 112 3.04 11.94 13.81
N SER A 113 2.06 11.52 13.02
CA SER A 113 1.83 10.14 12.62
C SER A 113 2.68 9.85 11.38
N THR A 114 3.80 9.13 11.52
CA THR A 114 4.79 8.94 10.43
C THR A 114 5.17 7.48 10.25
N LEU A 115 4.23 6.57 10.56
CA LEU A 115 4.59 5.16 10.66
C LEU A 115 4.28 4.38 9.39
N ALA A 116 5.37 3.95 8.76
CA ALA A 116 5.42 2.84 7.81
C ALA A 116 4.61 1.63 8.27
N VAL A 117 3.89 1.00 7.34
CA VAL A 117 3.48 -0.41 7.50
C VAL A 117 4.76 -1.20 7.78
N ARG A 118 4.82 -1.83 8.94
CA ARG A 118 5.96 -2.66 9.34
C ARG A 118 5.48 -4.01 9.83
N ARG A 119 6.27 -5.02 9.49
CA ARG A 119 6.15 -6.35 10.09
C ARG A 119 7.04 -6.39 11.32
N PHE A 120 6.47 -6.84 12.44
CA PHE A 120 7.18 -6.98 13.69
C PHE A 120 7.40 -8.45 13.97
N ASP A 121 8.67 -8.83 14.10
CA ASP A 121 9.01 -10.10 14.72
C ASP A 121 8.87 -9.95 16.24
N LEU A 122 7.90 -10.68 16.79
CA LEU A 122 7.56 -10.68 18.19
C LEU A 122 7.92 -12.03 18.79
N ASP A 123 8.72 -12.04 19.85
CA ASP A 123 9.06 -13.26 20.56
C ASP A 123 7.89 -13.74 21.44
N ALA A 124 7.88 -15.03 21.76
CA ALA A 124 6.99 -15.58 22.78
C ALA A 124 7.18 -14.89 24.14
N GLY A 125 6.12 -14.84 24.95
CA GLY A 125 6.11 -14.15 26.24
C GLY A 125 5.57 -12.73 26.15
N PHE A 126 5.99 -11.86 27.07
CA PHE A 126 5.46 -10.50 27.13
C PHE A 126 6.20 -9.57 26.16
N GLN A 127 5.43 -8.89 25.30
CA GLN A 127 5.91 -7.90 24.35
C GLN A 127 5.26 -6.54 24.61
N PHE A 128 6.03 -5.49 24.33
CA PHE A 128 5.61 -4.09 24.46
C PHE A 128 5.51 -3.50 23.07
N ILE A 129 4.30 -3.19 22.65
CA ILE A 129 4.03 -2.70 21.30
C ILE A 129 3.36 -1.33 21.37
N GLY A 130 3.56 -0.54 20.33
CA GLY A 130 2.81 0.68 20.11
C GLY A 130 1.77 0.45 19.03
N TRP A 131 0.51 0.77 19.32
CA TRP A 131 -0.57 0.62 18.36
C TRP A 131 -0.50 1.69 17.27
N THR A 132 -0.41 1.26 16.01
CA THR A 132 -0.25 2.14 14.84
C THR A 132 -1.53 2.22 13.99
N GLY A 133 -2.53 1.38 14.29
CA GLY A 133 -3.79 1.28 13.56
C GLY A 133 -4.79 2.38 13.94
N THR A 134 -6.05 2.23 13.48
CA THR A 134 -7.13 3.20 13.73
C THR A 134 -7.48 3.34 15.21
N ASP A 135 -7.96 4.53 15.59
CA ASP A 135 -8.50 4.82 16.93
C ASP A 135 -9.73 3.98 17.27
N GLY A 136 -9.94 3.70 18.55
CA GLY A 136 -11.13 3.06 19.09
C GLY A 136 -11.40 1.61 18.64
N ILE A 137 -10.46 0.95 17.96
CA ILE A 137 -10.65 -0.42 17.47
C ILE A 137 -10.81 -1.41 18.63
N LEU A 138 -11.64 -2.45 18.44
CA LEU A 138 -11.80 -3.50 19.44
C LEU A 138 -10.57 -4.41 19.46
N ALA A 139 -10.13 -4.85 20.63
CA ALA A 139 -8.99 -5.75 20.76
C ALA A 139 -9.17 -7.07 19.96
N SER A 140 -10.38 -7.61 19.90
CA SER A 140 -10.70 -8.78 19.09
C SER A 140 -10.47 -8.57 17.60
N GLU A 141 -10.72 -7.36 17.09
CA GLU A 141 -10.45 -7.00 15.70
C GLU A 141 -8.97 -6.68 15.49
N ALA A 142 -8.37 -5.95 16.43
CA ALA A 142 -6.98 -5.53 16.40
C ALA A 142 -5.99 -6.70 16.35
N PHE A 143 -6.32 -7.82 17.02
CA PHE A 143 -5.44 -8.98 17.16
C PHE A 143 -5.92 -10.21 16.38
N ALA A 144 -6.91 -10.09 15.49
CA ALA A 144 -7.48 -11.23 14.77
C ALA A 144 -6.42 -12.05 14.00
N GLU A 145 -5.43 -11.40 13.40
CA GLU A 145 -4.35 -12.07 12.63
C GLU A 145 -3.45 -12.97 13.50
N ILE A 146 -3.24 -12.56 14.76
CA ILE A 146 -2.36 -13.27 15.70
C ILE A 146 -3.13 -13.96 16.82
N GLU A 147 -4.45 -14.12 16.67
CA GLU A 147 -5.35 -14.60 17.72
C GLU A 147 -4.89 -15.98 18.26
N GLN A 148 -4.41 -16.85 17.37
CA GLN A 148 -3.95 -18.19 17.74
C GLN A 148 -2.67 -18.18 18.57
N GLN A 149 -1.82 -17.16 18.42
CA GLN A 149 -0.58 -16.97 19.17
C GLN A 149 -0.79 -16.10 20.41
N LEU A 150 -1.85 -15.30 20.45
CA LEU A 150 -2.11 -14.36 21.53
C LEU A 150 -2.73 -15.04 22.75
N VAL A 151 -2.08 -14.90 23.89
CA VAL A 151 -2.62 -15.33 25.20
C VAL A 151 -3.50 -14.24 25.80
N ALA A 152 -3.03 -12.99 25.79
CA ALA A 152 -3.76 -11.84 26.31
C ALA A 152 -3.11 -10.52 25.86
N ALA A 153 -3.89 -9.45 25.92
CA ALA A 153 -3.45 -8.08 25.69
C ALA A 153 -3.92 -7.18 26.85
N TRP A 154 -3.13 -6.17 27.18
CA TRP A 154 -3.46 -5.18 28.19
C TRP A 154 -3.11 -3.78 27.71
N ARG A 155 -4.02 -2.84 27.98
CA ARG A 155 -3.79 -1.39 27.87
C ARG A 155 -3.65 -0.81 29.26
N TRP A 156 -2.72 0.13 29.43
CA TRP A 156 -2.60 0.91 30.66
C TRP A 156 -3.51 2.13 30.60
N ASP A 157 -4.48 2.21 31.50
CA ASP A 157 -5.22 3.45 31.76
C ASP A 157 -4.38 4.33 32.69
N ALA A 158 -3.75 5.34 32.10
CA ALA A 158 -2.90 6.28 32.82
C ALA A 158 -3.68 7.19 33.78
N ALA A 159 -4.97 7.45 33.55
CA ALA A 159 -5.77 8.28 34.45
C ALA A 159 -6.05 7.53 35.76
N SER A 160 -6.42 6.25 35.66
CA SER A 160 -6.72 5.42 36.84
C SER A 160 -5.51 4.63 37.38
N GLN A 161 -4.38 4.64 36.66
CA GLN A 161 -3.18 3.85 36.94
C GLN A 161 -3.49 2.35 37.06
N ARG A 162 -4.25 1.81 36.11
CA ARG A 162 -4.70 0.40 36.10
C ARG A 162 -4.59 -0.20 34.70
N PHE A 163 -4.53 -1.54 34.65
CA PHE A 163 -4.64 -2.27 33.39
C PHE A 163 -6.10 -2.55 33.06
N ALA A 164 -6.43 -2.40 31.78
CA ALA A 164 -7.61 -2.99 31.15
C ALA A 164 -7.14 -4.14 30.25
N GLY A 165 -7.62 -5.35 30.49
CA GLY A 165 -7.19 -6.56 29.79
C GLY A 165 -8.19 -7.04 28.75
N TRP A 166 -7.72 -7.79 27.77
CA TRP A 166 -8.51 -8.60 26.84
C TRP A 166 -7.79 -9.93 26.58
N ALA A 167 -8.54 -11.01 26.35
CA ALA A 167 -8.02 -12.33 25.98
C ALA A 167 -8.98 -13.01 24.99
N PRO A 168 -8.47 -13.74 23.97
CA PRO A 168 -9.31 -14.42 22.98
C PRO A 168 -10.30 -15.42 23.58
N ASP A 169 -9.92 -16.11 24.66
CA ASP A 169 -10.72 -17.14 25.33
C ASP A 169 -11.76 -16.57 26.32
N GLY A 170 -11.90 -15.24 26.40
CA GLY A 170 -12.87 -14.57 27.27
C GLY A 170 -12.45 -14.48 28.74
N HIS A 171 -11.19 -14.77 29.10
CA HIS A 171 -10.72 -14.69 30.49
C HIS A 171 -10.30 -13.28 30.97
N ALA A 172 -10.56 -12.24 30.20
CA ALA A 172 -10.19 -10.88 30.56
C ALA A 172 -11.43 -10.05 30.95
N ASP A 173 -11.34 -9.38 32.11
CA ASP A 173 -12.36 -8.57 32.80
C ASP A 173 -13.62 -8.30 31.94
N ASP A 174 -14.66 -9.11 32.15
CA ASP A 174 -15.95 -9.17 31.43
C ASP A 174 -16.76 -7.85 31.37
N ARG A 175 -16.23 -6.72 31.84
CA ARG A 175 -17.01 -5.52 32.14
C ARG A 175 -17.01 -4.48 31.04
N ASP A 176 -16.02 -4.44 30.15
CA ASP A 176 -16.02 -3.58 28.97
C ASP A 176 -15.08 -4.13 27.88
N PRO A 177 -15.47 -4.11 26.59
CA PRO A 177 -14.57 -4.50 25.52
C PRO A 177 -13.36 -3.55 25.46
N LEU A 178 -12.16 -4.11 25.45
CA LEU A 178 -10.93 -3.33 25.35
C LEU A 178 -10.89 -2.63 23.99
N ARG A 179 -10.96 -1.30 24.01
CA ARG A 179 -10.71 -0.44 22.86
C ARG A 179 -9.27 0.06 22.85
N ILE A 180 -8.70 0.18 21.67
CA ILE A 180 -7.30 0.55 21.46
C ILE A 180 -7.27 1.79 20.58
N ASP A 181 -6.53 2.81 21.01
CA ASP A 181 -6.37 4.07 20.30
C ASP A 181 -4.98 4.12 19.64
N ARG A 182 -4.85 4.85 18.54
CA ARG A 182 -3.59 5.09 17.82
C ARG A 182 -2.59 5.76 18.75
N GLY A 183 -1.37 5.25 18.74
CA GLY A 183 -0.30 5.67 19.65
C GLY A 183 -0.45 5.16 21.09
N ALA A 184 -1.46 4.34 21.41
CA ALA A 184 -1.53 3.65 22.69
C ALA A 184 -0.39 2.63 22.81
N GLY A 185 0.23 2.54 23.98
CA GLY A 185 1.15 1.46 24.28
C GLY A 185 0.39 0.27 24.85
N LEU A 186 0.73 -0.93 24.39
CA LEU A 186 0.10 -2.17 24.78
C LEU A 186 1.14 -3.15 25.32
N ILE A 187 0.70 -3.96 26.27
CA ILE A 187 1.40 -5.17 26.69
C ILE A 187 0.63 -6.32 26.06
N ILE A 188 1.30 -7.16 25.29
CA ILE A 188 0.71 -8.41 24.80
C ILE A 188 1.51 -9.58 25.35
N ARG A 189 0.86 -10.73 25.50
CA ARG A 189 1.53 -11.99 25.82
C ARG A 189 1.27 -12.97 24.71
N LEU A 190 2.33 -13.50 24.13
CA LEU A 190 2.29 -14.50 23.07
C LEU A 190 2.68 -15.88 23.60
N ALA A 191 2.03 -16.92 23.08
CA ALA A 191 2.35 -18.31 23.34
C ALA A 191 3.59 -18.75 22.54
N GLU A 192 3.70 -18.26 21.31
CA GLU A 192 4.74 -18.59 20.35
C GLU A 192 5.22 -17.31 19.65
N PRO A 193 6.45 -17.28 19.08
CA PRO A 193 6.88 -16.15 18.27
C PRO A 193 5.97 -15.97 17.05
N VAL A 194 5.75 -14.73 16.63
CA VAL A 194 4.94 -14.40 15.46
C VAL A 194 5.55 -13.23 14.69
N SER A 195 5.48 -13.29 13.36
CA SER A 195 5.81 -12.17 12.49
C SER A 195 4.51 -11.49 12.10
N TRP A 196 4.21 -10.36 12.73
CA TRP A 196 2.90 -9.71 12.65
C TRP A 196 2.96 -8.45 11.81
N LEU A 197 2.13 -8.34 10.77
CA LEU A 197 1.96 -7.07 10.07
C LEU A 197 1.13 -6.13 10.95
N HIS A 198 1.77 -5.12 11.53
CA HIS A 198 1.01 -4.23 12.39
C HIS A 198 -0.01 -3.46 11.55
N PRO A 199 -1.30 -3.47 11.93
CA PRO A 199 -2.33 -2.77 11.17
C PRO A 199 -2.03 -1.27 11.12
N PHE A 200 -2.29 -0.68 9.97
CA PHE A 200 -2.12 0.74 9.68
C PHE A 200 -3.48 1.39 9.44
N ASP A 201 -3.51 2.72 9.37
CA ASP A 201 -4.75 3.45 9.15
C ASP A 201 -5.21 3.30 7.69
N LEU A 202 -6.10 2.32 7.50
CA LEU A 202 -6.88 2.16 6.28
C LEU A 202 -8.24 2.83 6.48
N LEU A 203 -8.38 4.01 5.87
CA LEU A 203 -9.67 4.68 5.81
C LEU A 203 -10.41 4.21 4.57
N ILE A 204 -11.55 3.55 4.75
CA ILE A 204 -12.46 3.26 3.64
C ILE A 204 -13.60 4.26 3.71
N THR A 205 -13.68 5.13 2.72
CA THR A 205 -14.77 6.09 2.58
C THR A 205 -15.73 5.62 1.51
N PHE A 206 -17.01 5.78 1.81
CA PHE A 206 -18.10 5.65 0.85
C PHE A 206 -18.66 7.04 0.64
N PRO A 207 -18.14 7.81 -0.34
CA PRO A 207 -18.70 9.11 -0.69
C PRO A 207 -20.20 8.96 -1.02
N GLY A 208 -21.07 9.55 -0.20
CA GLY A 208 -22.55 9.37 -0.26
C GLY A 208 -23.14 8.40 0.78
N GLY A 209 -22.32 7.63 1.49
CA GLY A 209 -22.78 6.60 2.42
C GLY A 209 -23.20 5.31 1.73
N LEU A 210 -23.33 4.23 2.51
CA LEU A 210 -23.71 2.92 1.97
C LEU A 210 -25.14 2.91 1.41
N ASP A 211 -26.03 3.72 1.97
CA ASP A 211 -27.44 3.78 1.56
C ASP A 211 -27.62 4.41 0.17
N ASP A 212 -26.71 5.29 -0.25
CA ASP A 212 -26.70 5.92 -1.58
C ASP A 212 -26.05 5.02 -2.65
N LEU A 213 -25.67 3.77 -2.30
CA LEU A 213 -25.01 2.86 -3.24
C LEU A 213 -25.87 2.54 -4.46
N GLY A 214 -27.19 2.70 -4.41
CA GLY A 214 -28.09 2.30 -5.50
C GLY A 214 -27.99 0.80 -5.87
N TYR A 215 -27.21 0.05 -5.09
CA TYR A 215 -27.04 -1.40 -5.13
C TYR A 215 -27.71 -1.94 -3.86
N PRO A 216 -29.01 -2.26 -3.90
CA PRO A 216 -29.72 -2.85 -2.76
C PRO A 216 -29.15 -4.23 -2.33
N ASP A 217 -28.19 -4.77 -3.08
CA ASP A 217 -27.64 -6.12 -2.92
C ASP A 217 -26.14 -6.14 -2.56
N LEU A 218 -25.55 -5.02 -2.11
CA LEU A 218 -24.20 -5.09 -1.56
C LEU A 218 -24.25 -5.87 -0.23
N PRO A 219 -23.40 -6.90 -0.07
CA PRO A 219 -23.34 -7.64 1.18
C PRO A 219 -23.08 -6.72 2.37
N GLU A 220 -23.67 -7.01 3.54
CA GLU A 220 -23.43 -6.26 4.78
C GLU A 220 -21.94 -6.23 5.16
N ASP A 221 -21.17 -7.23 4.71
CA ASP A 221 -19.74 -7.39 4.91
C ASP A 221 -18.87 -6.81 3.78
N PHE A 222 -19.44 -6.06 2.83
CA PHE A 222 -18.68 -5.53 1.69
C PHE A 222 -17.50 -4.64 2.12
N ALA A 223 -17.73 -3.69 3.04
CA ALA A 223 -16.66 -2.82 3.55
C ALA A 223 -15.57 -3.61 4.29
N ALA A 224 -15.95 -4.64 5.04
CA ALA A 224 -15.01 -5.54 5.71
C ALA A 224 -14.21 -6.35 4.68
N THR A 225 -14.83 -6.79 3.59
CA THR A 225 -14.17 -7.49 2.48
C THR A 225 -13.17 -6.59 1.77
N VAL A 226 -13.54 -5.36 1.41
CA VAL A 226 -12.60 -4.38 0.81
C VAL A 226 -11.41 -4.16 1.74
N ARG A 227 -11.66 -3.98 3.05
CA ARG A 227 -10.62 -3.80 4.07
C ARG A 227 -9.68 -4.99 4.10
N SER A 228 -10.24 -6.20 4.19
CA SER A 228 -9.46 -7.44 4.20
C SER A 228 -8.61 -7.57 2.94
N ASP A 229 -9.16 -7.26 1.78
CA ASP A 229 -8.48 -7.39 0.49
C ASP A 229 -7.36 -6.35 0.31
N ALA A 230 -7.56 -5.12 0.80
CA ALA A 230 -6.53 -4.09 0.78
C ALA A 230 -5.39 -4.40 1.77
N LEU A 231 -5.72 -4.87 2.97
CA LEU A 231 -4.73 -5.33 3.95
C LEU A 231 -3.94 -6.52 3.41
N TRP A 232 -4.62 -7.49 2.77
CA TRP A 232 -3.98 -8.60 2.10
C TRP A 232 -3.04 -8.14 0.98
N ALA A 233 -3.43 -7.16 0.16
CA ALA A 233 -2.55 -6.63 -0.89
C ALA A 233 -1.28 -5.98 -0.29
N ALA A 234 -1.44 -5.19 0.77
CA ALA A 234 -0.31 -4.60 1.50
C ALA A 234 0.59 -5.66 2.14
N GLU A 235 0.00 -6.67 2.78
CA GLU A 235 0.71 -7.77 3.42
C GLU A 235 1.50 -8.60 2.43
N MET A 236 0.88 -8.96 1.29
CA MET A 236 1.53 -9.72 0.24
C MET A 236 2.72 -8.96 -0.33
N MET A 237 2.58 -7.66 -0.56
CA MET A 237 3.68 -6.83 -1.05
C MET A 237 4.82 -6.72 -0.03
N SER A 238 4.48 -6.53 1.25
CA SER A 238 5.47 -6.45 2.33
C SER A 238 6.18 -7.78 2.55
N SER A 239 5.44 -8.90 2.62
CA SER A 239 6.00 -10.25 2.82
C SER A 239 6.90 -10.72 1.69
N ARG A 240 6.45 -10.52 0.44
CA ARG A 240 7.15 -11.07 -0.73
C ARG A 240 8.33 -10.21 -1.14
N PHE A 241 8.23 -8.89 -1.01
CA PHE A 241 9.24 -7.96 -1.53
C PHE A 241 9.98 -7.18 -0.45
N GLY A 242 9.70 -7.42 0.84
CA GLY A 242 10.32 -6.70 1.94
C GLY A 242 9.98 -5.20 1.94
N LEU A 243 8.86 -4.83 1.31
CA LEU A 243 8.46 -3.43 1.18
C LEU A 243 7.77 -2.96 2.46
N GLU A 244 8.39 -2.00 3.12
CA GLU A 244 7.78 -1.20 4.18
C GLU A 244 7.43 0.17 3.58
N ILE A 245 6.16 0.40 3.29
CA ILE A 245 5.68 1.69 2.80
C ILE A 245 4.95 2.37 3.94
N ASP A 246 5.13 3.67 4.10
CA ASP A 246 4.25 4.50 4.93
C ASP A 246 3.03 4.91 4.14
N PRO A 247 1.89 4.22 4.26
CA PRO A 247 0.69 4.71 3.63
C PRO A 247 0.23 6.01 4.29
N GLY A 248 0.68 6.34 5.51
CA GLY A 248 0.16 7.40 6.37
C GLY A 248 -1.31 7.17 6.69
N ARG A 249 -2.12 7.43 5.66
CA ARG A 249 -3.52 7.12 5.49
C ARG A 249 -3.76 6.64 4.06
N LEU A 250 -4.11 5.36 3.90
CA LEU A 250 -4.62 4.84 2.63
C LEU A 250 -6.13 5.07 2.60
N GLU A 251 -6.60 5.95 1.73
CA GLU A 251 -8.03 6.21 1.58
C GLU A 251 -8.61 5.41 0.41
N ILE A 252 -9.50 4.45 0.68
CA ILE A 252 -10.24 3.74 -0.38
C ILE A 252 -11.59 4.39 -0.56
N ARG A 253 -11.79 5.06 -1.70
CA ARG A 253 -13.05 5.67 -2.11
C ARG A 253 -13.80 4.71 -3.02
N ILE A 254 -15.05 4.41 -2.67
CA ILE A 254 -15.90 3.55 -3.49
C ILE A 254 -17.08 4.37 -4.00
N PRO A 255 -16.94 5.07 -5.15
CA PRO A 255 -18.02 5.87 -5.68
C PRO A 255 -19.20 4.98 -6.07
N THR A 256 -20.36 5.37 -5.59
CA THR A 256 -21.61 4.60 -5.68
C THR A 256 -22.24 4.64 -7.07
N THR A 257 -21.99 5.72 -7.80
CA THR A 257 -22.53 5.96 -9.13
C THR A 257 -21.42 6.43 -10.05
N ARG A 258 -21.65 6.28 -11.36
CA ARG A 258 -20.76 6.85 -12.37
C ARG A 258 -20.67 8.37 -12.24
N ASP A 259 -21.77 9.02 -11.84
CA ASP A 259 -21.86 10.46 -11.59
C ASP A 259 -21.05 10.89 -10.37
N ALA A 260 -21.06 10.11 -9.27
CA ALA A 260 -20.18 10.34 -8.12
C ALA A 260 -18.70 10.29 -8.54
N LEU A 261 -18.31 9.28 -9.34
CA LEU A 261 -16.96 9.18 -9.90
C LEU A 261 -16.60 10.41 -10.77
N TRP A 262 -17.54 10.92 -11.57
CA TRP A 262 -17.32 12.11 -12.39
C TRP A 262 -17.13 13.39 -11.58
N HIS A 263 -17.88 13.52 -10.48
CA HIS A 263 -17.76 14.66 -9.58
C HIS A 263 -16.44 14.66 -8.80
N GLU A 264 -15.91 13.48 -8.44
CA GLU A 264 -14.62 13.36 -7.75
C GLU A 264 -13.41 13.73 -8.61
N HIS A 265 -13.50 13.56 -9.93
CA HIS A 265 -12.39 13.88 -10.84
C HIS A 265 -12.40 15.33 -11.38
N ASP A 266 -13.00 16.29 -10.65
CA ASP A 266 -13.10 17.70 -11.08
C ASP A 266 -13.66 17.86 -12.50
N GLY A 267 -14.58 16.97 -12.91
CA GLY A 267 -15.17 16.97 -14.25
C GLY A 267 -14.24 16.46 -15.37
N ARG A 268 -13.04 15.95 -15.05
CA ARG A 268 -12.23 15.18 -16.00
C ARG A 268 -12.92 13.84 -16.24
N ARG A 269 -13.05 13.46 -17.52
CA ARG A 269 -13.62 12.14 -17.85
C ARG A 269 -12.67 11.06 -17.33
N PRO A 270 -13.13 10.13 -16.47
CA PRO A 270 -12.34 8.95 -16.14
C PRO A 270 -12.02 8.20 -17.44
N LEU A 271 -10.78 7.71 -17.53
CA LEU A 271 -10.21 7.06 -18.70
C LEU A 271 -10.85 5.68 -18.93
N GLY A 272 -12.09 5.66 -19.43
CA GLY A 272 -12.72 4.46 -20.00
C GLY A 272 -13.20 3.38 -19.01
N GLY A 273 -14.43 2.90 -19.27
CA GLY A 273 -14.87 1.51 -19.09
C GLY A 273 -15.04 0.89 -17.70
N GLY A 274 -14.13 1.10 -16.76
CA GLY A 274 -14.12 0.36 -15.49
C GLY A 274 -13.10 0.84 -14.47
N GLY A 275 -12.69 2.10 -14.59
CA GLY A 275 -11.51 2.66 -13.94
C GLY A 275 -11.50 2.52 -12.43
N PHE A 276 -10.59 1.69 -11.97
CA PHE A 276 -9.91 1.93 -10.73
C PHE A 276 -8.86 3.01 -10.96
N ALA A 277 -8.60 3.86 -9.97
CA ALA A 277 -7.56 4.87 -10.08
C ALA A 277 -6.90 5.10 -8.74
N ALA A 278 -5.60 4.83 -8.66
CA ALA A 278 -4.74 5.35 -7.62
C ALA A 278 -4.46 6.84 -7.90
N SER A 279 -4.86 7.69 -6.96
CA SER A 279 -4.47 9.10 -6.94
C SER A 279 -3.30 9.26 -5.97
N SER A 280 -2.24 9.89 -6.45
CA SER A 280 -1.11 10.31 -5.63
C SER A 280 -0.77 11.76 -5.98
N PRO A 281 -0.56 12.67 -5.01
CA PRO A 281 0.04 12.47 -3.67
C PRO A 281 -0.90 12.03 -2.53
N GLU A 282 -2.22 11.98 -2.74
CA GLU A 282 -3.19 11.80 -1.64
C GLU A 282 -3.39 10.34 -1.18
N LYS A 283 -2.69 9.37 -1.79
CA LYS A 283 -2.78 7.93 -1.47
C LYS A 283 -4.23 7.43 -1.45
N GLN A 284 -5.00 7.84 -2.46
CA GLN A 284 -6.39 7.44 -2.62
C GLN A 284 -6.50 6.30 -3.62
N LEU A 285 -7.23 5.25 -3.26
CA LEU A 285 -7.66 4.19 -4.16
C LEU A 285 -9.13 4.40 -4.49
N ILE A 286 -9.44 4.77 -5.73
CA ILE A 286 -10.82 4.84 -6.19
C ILE A 286 -11.18 3.47 -6.78
N VAL A 287 -12.18 2.81 -6.19
CA VAL A 287 -12.58 1.42 -6.50
C VAL A 287 -14.03 1.40 -6.96
N LEU A 288 -14.29 0.92 -8.18
CA LEU A 288 -15.67 0.87 -8.69
C LEU A 288 -16.41 -0.42 -8.28
N PRO A 289 -17.65 -0.32 -7.76
CA PRO A 289 -18.43 -1.46 -7.26
C PRO A 289 -19.09 -2.32 -8.36
N TRP A 290 -18.62 -2.29 -9.61
CA TRP A 290 -19.28 -2.99 -10.72
C TRP A 290 -19.39 -4.51 -10.50
N THR A 291 -20.33 -5.18 -11.16
CA THR A 291 -20.65 -6.62 -11.05
C THR A 291 -19.46 -7.58 -11.21
N GLN A 292 -18.31 -7.12 -11.71
CA GLN A 292 -17.04 -7.86 -11.78
C GLN A 292 -16.27 -7.88 -10.44
N TRP A 293 -16.62 -7.04 -9.47
CA TRP A 293 -15.95 -6.94 -8.18
C TRP A 293 -15.97 -8.29 -7.44
N ARG A 294 -17.09 -9.02 -7.49
CA ARG A 294 -17.20 -10.37 -6.91
C ARG A 294 -16.19 -11.37 -7.45
N PHE A 295 -15.62 -11.15 -8.62
CA PHE A 295 -14.66 -12.07 -9.24
C PHE A 295 -13.22 -11.56 -9.22
N ASN A 296 -12.98 -10.25 -9.10
CA ASN A 296 -11.66 -9.64 -9.28
C ASN A 296 -11.29 -8.52 -8.27
N ALA A 297 -12.07 -8.30 -7.20
CA ALA A 297 -11.80 -7.24 -6.20
C ALA A 297 -10.35 -7.24 -5.69
N ARG A 298 -9.88 -8.39 -5.20
CA ARG A 298 -8.50 -8.60 -4.74
C ARG A 298 -7.46 -8.24 -5.79
N ARG A 299 -7.64 -8.73 -7.02
CA ARG A 299 -6.75 -8.45 -8.15
C ARG A 299 -6.68 -6.95 -8.43
N SER A 300 -7.84 -6.28 -8.48
CA SER A 300 -7.90 -4.84 -8.75
C SER A 300 -7.32 -4.02 -7.59
N LEU A 301 -7.60 -4.38 -6.34
CA LEU A 301 -7.01 -3.73 -5.18
C LEU A 301 -5.49 -3.89 -5.16
N ALA A 302 -4.96 -5.07 -5.48
CA ALA A 302 -3.52 -5.28 -5.61
C ALA A 302 -2.91 -4.50 -6.78
N HIS A 303 -3.60 -4.41 -7.92
CA HIS A 303 -3.20 -3.57 -9.06
C HIS A 303 -3.06 -2.11 -8.63
N GLU A 304 -4.10 -1.54 -8.02
CA GLU A 304 -4.05 -0.13 -7.64
C GLU A 304 -3.13 0.15 -6.46
N TYR A 305 -3.05 -0.77 -5.49
CA TYR A 305 -2.09 -0.66 -4.41
C TYR A 305 -0.66 -0.64 -4.97
N HIS A 306 -0.37 -1.40 -6.03
CA HIS A 306 0.92 -1.33 -6.70
C HIS A 306 1.21 0.05 -7.29
N HIS A 307 0.23 0.78 -7.81
CA HIS A 307 0.44 2.17 -8.25
C HIS A 307 0.85 3.10 -7.10
N ILE A 308 0.33 2.89 -5.89
CA ILE A 308 0.81 3.61 -4.69
C ILE A 308 2.26 3.26 -4.42
N LEU A 309 2.63 1.96 -4.50
CA LEU A 309 4.02 1.54 -4.35
C LEU A 309 4.94 2.21 -5.38
N GLN A 310 4.54 2.23 -6.65
CA GLN A 310 5.31 2.87 -7.72
C GLN A 310 5.61 4.34 -7.40
N PHE A 311 4.61 5.08 -6.91
CA PHE A 311 4.77 6.49 -6.54
C PHE A 311 5.69 6.66 -5.32
N GLU A 312 5.45 5.91 -4.25
CA GLU A 312 6.22 6.01 -3.01
C GLU A 312 7.69 5.60 -3.22
N LEU A 313 7.92 4.48 -3.91
CA LEU A 313 9.26 3.98 -4.22
C LEU A 313 10.03 4.94 -5.14
N SER A 314 9.33 5.68 -5.99
CA SER A 314 9.94 6.71 -6.84
C SER A 314 10.28 8.02 -6.08
N GLY A 315 10.18 8.02 -4.74
CA GLY A 315 10.45 9.18 -3.90
C GLY A 315 9.29 10.17 -3.85
N GLY A 316 8.05 9.68 -3.97
CA GLY A 316 6.85 10.52 -3.89
C GLY A 316 6.59 11.34 -5.16
N GLN A 317 6.91 10.79 -6.34
CA GLN A 317 6.72 11.46 -7.63
C GLN A 317 6.32 10.48 -8.73
N TRP A 318 5.44 10.92 -9.62
CA TRP A 318 5.10 10.18 -10.83
C TRP A 318 6.19 10.36 -11.88
N VAL A 319 7.02 9.33 -12.04
CA VAL A 319 8.04 9.31 -13.09
C VAL A 319 7.41 8.98 -14.44
N HIS A 320 7.85 9.66 -15.49
CA HIS A 320 7.37 9.45 -16.87
C HIS A 320 7.93 8.15 -17.50
N ALA A 321 7.68 7.00 -16.88
CA ALA A 321 7.93 5.69 -17.45
C ALA A 321 6.98 5.39 -18.62
N PRO A 322 7.33 4.43 -19.51
CA PRO A 322 6.39 3.94 -20.52
C PRO A 322 5.09 3.45 -19.89
N ALA A 323 3.93 3.83 -20.45
CA ALA A 323 2.63 3.46 -19.89
C ALA A 323 2.45 1.94 -19.72
N TRP A 324 2.98 1.14 -20.65
CA TRP A 324 2.95 -0.32 -20.56
C TRP A 324 3.73 -0.85 -19.35
N LEU A 325 4.77 -0.15 -18.89
CA LEU A 325 5.58 -0.57 -17.75
C LEU A 325 4.84 -0.23 -16.45
N VAL A 326 4.25 0.96 -16.37
CA VAL A 326 3.41 1.40 -15.23
C VAL A 326 2.21 0.45 -15.06
N GLU A 327 1.36 0.35 -16.08
CA GLU A 327 0.12 -0.45 -16.03
C GLU A 327 0.40 -1.95 -16.08
N GLY A 328 1.43 -2.36 -16.83
CA GLY A 328 1.78 -3.76 -16.99
C GLY A 328 2.32 -4.39 -15.71
N THR A 329 3.19 -3.68 -14.98
CA THR A 329 3.66 -4.16 -13.68
C THR A 329 2.51 -4.20 -12.67
N ALA A 330 1.68 -3.15 -12.58
CA ALA A 330 0.49 -3.17 -11.73
C ALA A 330 -0.45 -4.34 -12.06
N THR A 331 -0.70 -4.60 -13.35
CA THR A 331 -1.54 -5.74 -13.79
C THR A 331 -0.88 -7.06 -13.43
N TRP A 332 0.44 -7.16 -13.57
CA TRP A 332 1.22 -8.36 -13.20
C TRP A 332 1.11 -8.65 -11.71
N PHE A 333 1.29 -7.64 -10.85
CA PHE A 333 1.09 -7.81 -9.41
C PHE A 333 -0.35 -8.17 -9.06
N GLY A 334 -1.33 -7.51 -9.67
CA GLY A 334 -2.74 -7.85 -9.48
C GLY A 334 -3.04 -9.32 -9.81
N ASN A 335 -2.43 -9.85 -10.88
CA ASN A 335 -2.59 -11.24 -11.30
C ASN A 335 -1.81 -12.24 -10.46
N GLU A 336 -0.52 -11.99 -10.25
CA GLU A 336 0.37 -12.86 -9.50
C GLU A 336 -0.13 -13.02 -8.07
N LEU A 337 -0.55 -11.91 -7.45
CA LEU A 337 -1.08 -11.94 -6.10
C LEU A 337 -2.51 -12.50 -6.09
N GLY A 338 -3.41 -11.98 -6.93
CA GLY A 338 -4.83 -12.35 -6.93
C GLY A 338 -5.11 -13.79 -7.41
N GLY A 339 -4.18 -14.37 -8.18
CA GLY A 339 -4.27 -15.73 -8.71
C GLY A 339 -3.74 -16.83 -7.77
N SER A 340 -2.99 -16.46 -6.72
CA SER A 340 -2.37 -17.41 -5.79
C SER A 340 -3.38 -18.30 -5.05
N GLU A 341 -4.57 -17.80 -4.75
CA GLU A 341 -5.65 -18.57 -4.11
C GLU A 341 -6.30 -19.61 -5.03
N ARG A 342 -6.10 -19.50 -6.35
CA ARG A 342 -6.55 -20.50 -7.34
C ARG A 342 -5.43 -21.43 -7.80
N GLY A 343 -4.31 -21.47 -7.05
CA GLY A 343 -3.17 -22.34 -7.35
C GLY A 343 -2.27 -21.82 -8.46
N GLY A 344 -2.16 -20.49 -8.60
CA GLY A 344 -1.34 -19.87 -9.65
C GLY A 344 -1.91 -20.22 -11.02
N GLN A 345 -3.05 -19.63 -11.39
CA GLN A 345 -3.53 -19.79 -12.75
C GLN A 345 -2.47 -19.14 -13.68
N PRO A 346 -1.95 -19.87 -14.69
CA PRO A 346 -1.18 -19.23 -15.74
C PRO A 346 -2.07 -18.17 -16.38
N LEU A 347 -1.46 -17.17 -17.05
CA LEU A 347 -2.17 -16.15 -17.83
C LEU A 347 -3.44 -16.77 -18.42
N ALA A 348 -4.60 -16.34 -17.93
CA ALA A 348 -5.85 -17.00 -18.26
C ALA A 348 -5.97 -17.06 -19.80
N GLY A 349 -6.65 -18.05 -20.38
CA GLY A 349 -6.72 -18.17 -21.85
C GLY A 349 -7.15 -16.88 -22.57
N GLY A 350 -7.91 -16.01 -21.91
CA GLY A 350 -8.24 -14.66 -22.40
C GLY A 350 -7.08 -13.66 -22.39
N GLU A 351 -6.15 -13.76 -21.43
CA GLU A 351 -4.95 -12.91 -21.37
C GLU A 351 -3.95 -13.26 -22.48
N LEU A 352 -3.88 -14.55 -22.84
CA LEU A 352 -3.08 -15.02 -23.97
C LEU A 352 -3.61 -14.54 -25.32
N GLN A 353 -4.89 -14.22 -25.43
CA GLN A 353 -5.43 -13.59 -26.64
C GLN A 353 -4.77 -12.24 -26.90
N TYR A 354 -4.30 -11.52 -25.88
CA TYR A 354 -3.63 -10.24 -26.07
C TYR A 354 -2.19 -10.37 -26.55
N LEU A 355 -1.59 -11.57 -26.44
CA LEU A 355 -0.38 -11.87 -27.19
C LEU A 355 -0.61 -11.82 -28.71
N THR A 356 -1.87 -11.95 -29.14
CA THR A 356 -2.27 -11.90 -30.56
C THR A 356 -2.70 -10.52 -31.06
N THR A 357 -2.59 -9.46 -30.26
CA THR A 357 -2.87 -8.10 -30.75
C THR A 357 -1.70 -7.55 -31.56
N ASP A 358 -1.96 -6.71 -32.56
CA ASP A 358 -0.89 -6.03 -33.32
C ASP A 358 -0.34 -4.78 -32.59
N VAL A 359 -0.60 -4.66 -31.30
CA VAL A 359 -0.21 -3.50 -30.49
C VAL A 359 1.30 -3.47 -30.34
N ASP A 360 1.89 -2.38 -30.82
CA ASP A 360 3.31 -2.07 -30.61
C ASP A 360 3.48 -1.49 -29.21
N LEU A 361 4.16 -2.23 -28.33
CA LEU A 361 4.56 -1.87 -26.98
C LEU A 361 5.22 -0.48 -26.91
N ARG A 362 6.01 -0.08 -27.92
CA ARG A 362 6.65 1.25 -28.01
C ARG A 362 5.64 2.38 -28.12
N SER A 363 4.49 2.08 -28.73
CA SER A 363 3.39 3.00 -28.96
C SER A 363 2.20 2.76 -28.03
N ALA A 364 2.32 1.86 -27.04
CA ALA A 364 1.22 1.45 -26.18
C ALA A 364 0.52 2.64 -25.49
N ALA A 365 1.24 3.73 -25.19
CA ALA A 365 0.64 4.96 -24.66
C ALA A 365 -0.46 5.58 -25.56
N SER A 366 -0.51 5.21 -26.84
CA SER A 366 -1.53 5.63 -27.81
C SER A 366 -2.58 4.56 -28.13
N ALA A 367 -2.41 3.34 -27.60
CA ALA A 367 -3.35 2.24 -27.76
C ALA A 367 -4.57 2.42 -26.85
N PRO A 368 -5.71 1.78 -27.16
CA PRO A 368 -6.81 1.61 -26.22
C PRO A 368 -6.31 1.14 -24.84
N TYR A 369 -6.83 1.76 -23.78
CA TYR A 369 -6.39 1.56 -22.39
C TYR A 369 -6.24 0.08 -21.98
N HIS A 370 -7.21 -0.76 -22.32
CA HIS A 370 -7.19 -2.19 -22.00
C HIS A 370 -6.02 -2.94 -22.67
N GLU A 371 -5.61 -2.54 -23.87
CA GLU A 371 -4.51 -3.18 -24.58
C GLU A 371 -3.17 -2.92 -23.90
N VAL A 372 -2.99 -1.74 -23.30
CA VAL A 372 -1.79 -1.38 -22.53
C VAL A 372 -1.59 -2.31 -21.34
N HIS A 373 -2.69 -2.64 -20.64
CA HIS A 373 -2.66 -3.51 -19.48
C HIS A 373 -2.22 -4.92 -19.86
N HIS A 374 -2.84 -5.50 -20.90
CA HIS A 374 -2.58 -6.89 -21.22
C HIS A 374 -1.24 -7.13 -21.91
N VAL A 375 -0.84 -6.25 -22.83
CA VAL A 375 0.48 -6.36 -23.47
C VAL A 375 1.57 -5.98 -22.47
N GLY A 376 1.32 -4.98 -21.63
CA GLY A 376 2.20 -4.60 -20.53
C GLY A 376 2.36 -5.71 -19.48
N LEU A 377 1.30 -6.42 -19.12
CA LEU A 377 1.32 -7.58 -18.23
C LEU A 377 2.30 -8.64 -18.71
N VAL A 378 2.25 -8.98 -20.00
CA VAL A 378 3.18 -9.98 -20.56
C VAL A 378 4.61 -9.45 -20.58
N ALA A 379 4.80 -8.17 -20.92
CA ALA A 379 6.11 -7.54 -20.85
C ALA A 379 6.68 -7.56 -19.42
N ALA A 380 5.87 -7.22 -18.41
CA ALA A 380 6.26 -7.30 -17.00
C ALA A 380 6.58 -8.73 -16.57
N ALA A 381 5.79 -9.72 -16.99
CA ALA A 381 6.08 -11.14 -16.74
C ALA A 381 7.43 -11.57 -17.33
N MET A 382 7.76 -11.11 -18.54
CA MET A 382 9.04 -11.40 -19.19
C MET A 382 10.22 -10.73 -18.46
N LEU A 383 10.04 -9.53 -17.92
CA LEU A 383 11.04 -8.87 -17.08
C LEU A 383 11.23 -9.62 -15.76
N ALA A 384 10.14 -9.99 -15.09
CA ALA A 384 10.18 -10.75 -13.85
C ALA A 384 10.84 -12.13 -14.03
N ASP A 385 10.57 -12.83 -15.13
CA ASP A 385 11.22 -14.10 -15.44
C ASP A 385 12.74 -13.93 -15.66
N ARG A 386 13.12 -12.87 -16.37
CA ARG A 386 14.52 -12.63 -16.72
C ARG A 386 15.37 -12.16 -15.53
N ALA A 387 14.86 -11.21 -14.75
CA ALA A 387 15.62 -10.48 -13.73
C ALA A 387 15.12 -10.76 -12.30
N GLY A 388 14.14 -11.64 -12.13
CA GLY A 388 13.46 -11.90 -10.86
C GLY A 388 12.29 -10.94 -10.63
N PRO A 389 11.20 -11.36 -9.98
CA PRO A 389 10.04 -10.51 -9.70
C PRO A 389 10.39 -9.30 -8.82
N GLU A 390 11.42 -9.41 -7.97
CA GLU A 390 11.92 -8.32 -7.13
C GLU A 390 12.45 -7.14 -7.96
N SER A 391 13.00 -7.41 -9.16
CA SER A 391 13.51 -6.36 -10.06
C SER A 391 12.42 -5.39 -10.53
N LEU A 392 11.15 -5.82 -10.58
CA LEU A 392 10.04 -4.93 -10.92
C LEU A 392 9.84 -3.86 -9.85
N VAL A 393 10.03 -4.21 -8.57
CA VAL A 393 9.97 -3.29 -7.43
C VAL A 393 11.23 -2.43 -7.38
N GLU A 394 12.40 -3.05 -7.51
CA GLU A 394 13.69 -2.38 -7.48
C GLU A 394 13.80 -1.29 -8.54
N PHE A 395 13.23 -1.51 -9.73
CA PHE A 395 13.17 -0.50 -10.78
C PHE A 395 12.53 0.81 -10.29
N TRP A 396 11.40 0.72 -9.58
CA TRP A 396 10.73 1.91 -9.04
C TRP A 396 11.52 2.53 -7.89
N ALA A 397 12.13 1.71 -7.02
CA ALA A 397 12.98 2.20 -5.94
C ALA A 397 14.21 2.96 -6.46
N ASN A 398 14.82 2.50 -7.54
CA ASN A 398 15.97 3.15 -8.18
C ASN A 398 15.59 4.44 -8.94
N LEU A 399 14.30 4.74 -9.09
CA LEU A 399 13.82 6.03 -9.57
C LEU A 399 13.69 7.08 -8.45
N ALA A 400 13.90 6.72 -7.19
CA ALA A 400 13.94 7.69 -6.09
C ALA A 400 14.99 8.78 -6.36
N GLY A 401 14.55 10.04 -6.36
CA GLY A 401 15.42 11.19 -6.64
C GLY A 401 15.66 11.46 -8.15
N VAL A 402 15.12 10.63 -9.03
CA VAL A 402 15.13 10.86 -10.48
C VAL A 402 13.92 11.71 -10.85
N SER A 403 14.15 12.98 -11.21
CA SER A 403 13.06 13.91 -11.58
C SER A 403 12.77 13.96 -13.08
N GLY A 404 13.57 13.26 -13.90
CA GLY A 404 13.55 13.37 -15.35
C GLY A 404 13.20 12.09 -16.09
N ARG A 405 12.43 12.22 -17.18
CA ARG A 405 12.20 11.13 -18.15
C ARG A 405 13.49 10.59 -18.77
N ALA A 406 14.53 11.42 -18.84
CA ALA A 406 15.80 11.08 -19.50
C ALA A 406 16.57 9.95 -18.81
N ASP A 407 16.33 9.75 -17.52
CA ASP A 407 17.09 8.80 -16.69
C ASP A 407 16.41 7.41 -16.63
N VAL A 408 15.13 7.32 -16.98
CA VAL A 408 14.37 6.05 -17.02
C VAL A 408 15.09 4.96 -17.83
N PRO A 409 15.63 5.23 -19.05
CA PRO A 409 16.36 4.20 -19.80
C PRO A 409 17.65 3.72 -19.10
N ALA A 410 18.30 4.58 -18.33
CA ALA A 410 19.51 4.21 -17.58
C ALA A 410 19.16 3.32 -16.39
N VAL A 411 18.17 3.71 -15.59
CA VAL A 411 17.65 2.92 -14.47
C VAL A 411 17.09 1.58 -14.94
N PHE A 412 16.35 1.58 -16.05
CA PHE A 412 15.86 0.34 -16.67
C PHE A 412 17.01 -0.62 -17.03
N ARG A 413 18.09 -0.09 -17.63
CA ARG A 413 19.26 -0.89 -17.96
C ARG A 413 19.98 -1.43 -16.73
N GLU A 414 20.12 -0.61 -15.71
CA GLU A 414 20.77 -0.99 -14.45
C GLU A 414 20.00 -2.12 -13.76
N THR A 415 18.68 -1.98 -13.62
CA THR A 415 17.84 -2.97 -12.94
C THR A 415 17.67 -4.26 -13.74
N PHE A 416 17.37 -4.19 -15.04
CA PHE A 416 17.03 -5.39 -15.83
C PHE A 416 18.21 -5.97 -16.62
N GLY A 417 19.36 -5.30 -16.63
CA GLY A 417 20.56 -5.75 -17.36
C GLY A 417 20.44 -5.64 -18.89
N LEU A 418 19.48 -4.85 -19.39
CA LEU A 418 19.27 -4.61 -20.82
C LEU A 418 18.64 -3.23 -21.05
N SER A 419 19.00 -2.57 -22.14
CA SER A 419 18.35 -1.32 -22.51
C SER A 419 16.89 -1.52 -22.94
N LEU A 420 16.10 -0.47 -22.86
CA LEU A 420 14.70 -0.50 -23.28
C LEU A 420 14.53 -0.95 -24.75
N ASP A 421 15.45 -0.56 -25.64
CA ASP A 421 15.42 -0.99 -27.05
C ASP A 421 15.75 -2.48 -27.21
N GLU A 422 16.75 -2.99 -26.48
CA GLU A 422 17.05 -4.43 -26.43
C GLU A 422 15.87 -5.22 -25.85
N PHE A 423 15.16 -4.67 -24.85
CA PHE A 423 13.93 -5.29 -24.33
C PHE A 423 12.87 -5.39 -25.40
N TYR A 424 12.65 -4.33 -26.18
CA TYR A 424 11.64 -4.34 -27.23
C TYR A 424 11.94 -5.40 -28.29
N GLU A 425 13.19 -5.51 -28.74
CA GLU A 425 13.58 -6.57 -29.67
C GLU A 425 13.35 -7.96 -29.05
N TYR A 426 13.80 -8.18 -27.81
CA TYR A 426 13.57 -9.43 -27.08
C TYR A 426 12.08 -9.79 -26.94
N PHE A 427 11.26 -8.80 -26.58
CA PHE A 427 9.82 -8.95 -26.44
C PHE A 427 9.18 -9.38 -27.76
N TYR A 428 9.52 -8.73 -28.88
CA TYR A 428 8.95 -9.06 -30.19
C TYR A 428 9.44 -10.38 -30.76
N GLU A 429 10.71 -10.73 -30.55
CA GLU A 429 11.26 -12.02 -30.95
C GLU A 429 10.56 -13.16 -30.21
N THR A 430 10.32 -13.00 -28.92
CA THR A 430 9.68 -14.03 -28.07
C THR A 430 8.16 -14.09 -28.26
N ARG A 431 7.50 -12.94 -28.48
CA ARG A 431 6.06 -12.87 -28.73
C ARG A 431 5.64 -13.54 -30.04
N ARG A 432 6.46 -13.45 -31.09
CA ARG A 432 6.13 -13.95 -32.44
C ARG A 432 5.80 -15.45 -32.50
N PRO A 433 6.59 -16.37 -31.92
CA PRO A 433 6.22 -17.80 -31.90
C PRO A 433 5.00 -18.08 -31.03
N LEU A 434 4.83 -17.36 -29.91
CA LEU A 434 3.64 -17.48 -29.05
C LEU A 434 2.36 -17.05 -29.79
N PHE A 435 2.43 -15.95 -30.55
CA PHE A 435 1.35 -15.48 -31.42
C PHE A 435 0.91 -16.59 -32.39
N ALA A 436 1.87 -17.22 -33.08
CA ALA A 436 1.59 -18.26 -34.07
C ALA A 436 0.94 -19.49 -33.42
N PHE A 437 1.41 -19.88 -32.24
CA PHE A 437 0.86 -21.00 -31.48
C PHE A 437 -0.58 -20.74 -31.01
N VAL A 438 -0.82 -19.60 -30.35
CA VAL A 438 -2.14 -19.22 -29.81
C VAL A 438 -3.15 -19.03 -30.96
N SER A 439 -2.76 -18.30 -32.01
CA SER A 439 -3.62 -18.08 -33.19
C SER A 439 -3.97 -19.37 -33.92
N GLY A 440 -3.04 -20.33 -33.98
CA GLY A 440 -3.27 -21.64 -34.57
C GLY A 440 -4.31 -22.45 -33.79
N ARG A 441 -4.26 -22.42 -32.46
CA ARG A 441 -5.20 -23.15 -31.60
C ARG A 441 -6.61 -22.56 -31.60
N ILE A 442 -6.72 -21.24 -31.44
CA ILE A 442 -8.02 -20.54 -31.44
C ILE A 442 -8.80 -20.85 -32.72
N ARG A 443 -8.12 -20.96 -33.87
CA ARG A 443 -8.77 -21.27 -35.15
C ARG A 443 -9.24 -22.72 -35.30
N THR A 444 -8.75 -23.63 -34.47
CA THR A 444 -9.00 -25.08 -34.63
C THR A 444 -9.94 -25.68 -33.60
N SER A 445 -10.31 -24.96 -32.54
CA SER A 445 -11.16 -25.47 -31.47
C SER A 445 -12.57 -24.88 -31.54
N ASP A 446 -13.57 -25.70 -31.87
CA ASP A 446 -15.01 -25.39 -31.69
C ASP A 446 -15.44 -25.42 -30.19
N GLY A 447 -14.49 -25.29 -29.26
CA GLY A 447 -14.68 -25.37 -27.81
C GLY A 447 -13.68 -24.49 -27.04
N PRO A 448 -13.85 -24.32 -25.71
CA PRO A 448 -12.99 -23.46 -24.90
C PRO A 448 -11.53 -23.92 -24.98
N VAL A 449 -10.62 -22.98 -25.26
CA VAL A 449 -9.17 -23.24 -25.32
C VAL A 449 -8.71 -23.68 -23.92
N PRO A 450 -8.07 -24.85 -23.76
CA PRO A 450 -7.54 -25.26 -22.46
C PRO A 450 -6.49 -24.24 -21.96
N PRO A 451 -6.36 -24.05 -20.64
CA PRO A 451 -5.37 -23.13 -20.08
C PRO A 451 -3.97 -23.51 -20.58
N ILE A 452 -3.23 -22.52 -21.08
CA ILE A 452 -1.85 -22.71 -21.52
C ILE A 452 -0.96 -22.23 -20.40
N TRP A 453 -0.15 -23.14 -19.86
CA TRP A 453 0.88 -22.81 -18.90
C TRP A 453 2.09 -22.25 -19.65
N ILE A 454 2.28 -20.94 -19.58
CA ILE A 454 3.58 -20.36 -19.95
C ILE A 454 4.42 -20.35 -18.68
N SER A 455 5.09 -21.47 -18.42
CA SER A 455 6.24 -21.45 -17.52
C SER A 455 7.42 -20.90 -18.31
N ALA A 456 7.81 -19.66 -18.05
CA ALA A 456 8.96 -19.07 -18.73
C ALA A 456 10.31 -19.71 -18.27
N TYR A 457 10.29 -20.52 -17.20
CA TYR A 457 11.44 -21.31 -16.73
C TYR A 457 11.95 -22.38 -17.72
N ASP A 458 11.21 -22.67 -18.80
CA ASP A 458 11.65 -23.58 -19.85
C ASP A 458 11.57 -22.88 -21.22
N THR A 459 12.50 -21.97 -21.47
CA THR A 459 12.63 -21.13 -22.69
C THR A 459 12.83 -21.92 -24.00
N GLY A 460 12.53 -23.21 -24.04
CA GLY A 460 12.56 -24.04 -25.25
C GLY A 460 11.43 -25.05 -25.40
N ARG A 461 10.54 -25.23 -24.40
CA ARG A 461 9.48 -26.25 -24.44
C ARG A 461 8.11 -25.68 -24.08
N VAL A 462 7.26 -25.53 -25.09
CA VAL A 462 5.81 -25.42 -24.89
C VAL A 462 5.29 -26.84 -24.66
N ASP A 463 5.28 -27.30 -23.41
CA ASP A 463 4.70 -28.59 -23.08
C ASP A 463 3.17 -28.47 -23.00
N THR A 464 2.49 -29.31 -23.76
CA THR A 464 1.05 -29.56 -23.66
C THR A 464 0.77 -30.59 -22.58
N ILE A 465 -0.14 -30.28 -21.66
CA ILE A 465 -0.86 -31.30 -20.88
C ILE A 465 -2.05 -31.79 -21.70
#